data_AF-A0A0A9XQH7-F1
#
_entry.id   AF-A0A0A9XQH7-F1
#
_cell.length_a   1.000
_cell.length_b   1.000
_cell.length_c   1.000
_cell.angle_alpha   90.00
_cell.angle_beta   90.00
_cell.angle_gamma   90.00
#
_symmetry.space_group_name_H-M   'P 1'
#
loop_
_entity.id
_entity.type
_entity.pdbx_description
1 polymer ?
#
loop_
_entity_poly.entity_id
_entity_poly.type
_entity_poly.pdbx_seq_one_letter_code
_entity_poly.pdbx_strand_id
1 'polypeptide(L)'
;MTYEEIAILDPRGYAERKRDKLNYTYPKGESYKDVIDRIERVIFELERTDVPVIVIAHQAVIRCLYGYFMDQSIEMIPHISVPLHTVIKILPHAYGTDTSCHSV
;
A
#
# COMPACT_ATOMS: atom_id res chain seq x y z
N MET A 1 -6.92 14.32 11.81
CA MET A 1 -6.15 14.03 13.04
C MET A 1 -4.71 13.80 12.67
N THR A 2 -3.80 14.48 13.35
CA THR A 2 -2.36 14.22 13.26
C THR A 2 -2.01 12.97 14.05
N TYR A 3 -0.83 12.39 13.81
CA TYR A 3 -0.38 11.24 14.59
C TYR A 3 -0.15 11.57 16.07
N GLU A 4 0.22 12.82 16.37
CA GLU A 4 0.41 13.32 17.74
C GLU A 4 -0.91 13.38 18.49
N GLU A 5 -1.97 13.87 17.84
CA GLU A 5 -3.32 13.90 18.43
C GLU A 5 -3.81 12.48 18.72
N ILE A 6 -3.59 11.53 17.80
CA ILE A 6 -4.00 10.12 18.00
C ILE A 6 -3.27 9.52 19.19
N ALA A 7 -1.98 9.80 19.36
CA ALA A 7 -1.19 9.30 20.49
C ALA A 7 -1.70 9.82 21.85
N ILE A 8 -2.29 11.02 21.88
CA ILE A 8 -2.88 11.62 23.09
C ILE A 8 -4.30 11.07 23.33
N LEU A 9 -5.14 11.02 22.29
CA LEU A 9 -6.55 10.66 22.39
C LEU A 9 -6.78 9.15 22.57
N ASP A 10 -5.95 8.33 21.92
CA ASP A 10 -5.99 6.86 22.02
C ASP A 10 -4.57 6.28 22.07
N PRO A 11 -3.89 6.40 23.23
CA PRO A 11 -2.53 5.89 23.40
C PRO A 11 -2.45 4.38 23.22
N ARG A 12 -3.54 3.65 23.54
CA ARG A 12 -3.59 2.20 23.44
C ARG A 12 -3.64 1.77 21.97
N GLY A 13 -4.57 2.31 21.18
CA GLY A 13 -4.64 2.05 19.75
C GLY A 13 -3.39 2.50 19.00
N TYR A 14 -2.78 3.63 19.40
CA TYR A 14 -1.49 4.07 18.84
C TYR A 14 -0.37 3.03 19.07
N ALA A 15 -0.26 2.48 20.29
CA ALA A 15 0.73 1.46 20.61
C ALA A 15 0.46 0.13 19.89
N GLU A 16 -0.80 -0.30 19.79
CA GLU A 16 -1.18 -1.51 19.08
C GLU A 16 -0.87 -1.42 17.59
N ARG A 17 -1.22 -0.30 16.96
CA ARG A 17 -0.87 -0.02 15.57
C ARG A 17 0.63 -0.03 15.32
N LYS A 18 1.42 0.49 16.27
CA LYS A 18 2.88 0.50 16.16
C LYS A 18 3.47 -0.91 16.26
N ARG A 19 2.86 -1.78 17.07
CA ARG A 19 3.26 -3.18 17.25
C ARG A 19 2.90 -4.04 16.04
N ASP A 20 1.68 -3.91 15.53
CA ASP A 20 1.19 -4.70 14.41
C ASP A 20 0.40 -3.80 13.44
N LYS A 21 1.12 -3.23 12.48
CA LYS A 21 0.53 -2.30 11.52
C LYS A 21 -0.33 -3.01 10.46
N LEU A 22 -0.08 -4.30 10.23
CA LEU A 22 -0.78 -5.09 9.21
C LEU A 22 -2.19 -5.41 9.67
N ASN A 23 -2.33 -5.96 10.89
CA ASN A 23 -3.61 -6.45 11.42
C ASN A 23 -4.37 -5.42 12.25
N TYR A 24 -3.77 -4.28 12.60
CA TYR A 24 -4.48 -3.25 13.35
C TYR A 24 -5.60 -2.62 12.53
N THR A 25 -6.83 -2.78 12.99
CA THR A 25 -8.02 -2.13 12.42
C THR A 25 -8.34 -0.88 13.23
N TYR A 26 -8.44 0.27 12.56
CA TYR A 26 -8.92 1.48 13.21
C TYR A 26 -10.38 1.31 13.70
N PRO A 27 -10.78 1.96 14.81
CA PRO A 27 -12.19 1.94 15.23
C PRO A 27 -13.10 2.42 14.09
N LYS A 28 -13.98 1.53 13.60
CA LYS A 28 -14.85 1.76 12.42
C LYS A 28 -14.08 2.06 11.11
N GLY A 29 -12.84 1.62 11.01
CA GLY A 29 -11.99 1.76 9.83
C GLY A 29 -11.51 0.42 9.30
N GLU A 30 -10.41 0.45 8.56
CA GLU A 30 -9.80 -0.71 7.90
C GLU A 30 -8.38 -0.95 8.45
N SER A 31 -7.95 -2.20 8.41
CA SER A 31 -6.57 -2.63 8.52
C SER A 31 -5.90 -2.67 7.14
N TYR A 32 -4.58 -2.88 7.08
CA TYR A 32 -3.92 -3.13 5.80
C TYR A 32 -4.41 -4.43 5.16
N LYS A 33 -4.78 -5.43 5.96
CA LYS A 33 -5.36 -6.68 5.47
C LYS A 33 -6.68 -6.45 4.73
N ASP A 34 -7.58 -5.64 5.30
CA ASP A 34 -8.85 -5.29 4.65
C ASP A 34 -8.62 -4.55 3.32
N VAL A 35 -7.59 -3.69 3.27
CA VAL A 35 -7.20 -3.01 2.03
C VAL A 35 -6.66 -3.99 1.00
N ILE A 36 -5.81 -4.94 1.40
CA ILE A 36 -5.27 -5.99 0.52
C ILE A 36 -6.41 -6.82 -0.10
N ASP A 37 -7.35 -7.29 0.72
CA ASP A 37 -8.49 -8.07 0.26
C ASP A 37 -9.37 -7.27 -0.74
N ARG A 38 -9.54 -5.96 -0.52
CA ARG A 38 -10.28 -5.09 -1.43
C ARG A 38 -9.57 -4.86 -2.77
N ILE A 39 -8.24 -4.73 -2.78
CA ILE A 39 -7.49 -4.43 -4.01
C ILE A 39 -7.30 -5.65 -4.92
N GLU A 40 -7.57 -6.87 -4.44
CA GLU A 40 -7.47 -8.10 -5.23
C GLU A 40 -8.23 -7.99 -6.57
N ARG A 41 -9.44 -7.42 -6.53
CA ARG A 41 -10.23 -7.18 -7.75
C ARG A 41 -9.57 -6.18 -8.71
N VAL A 42 -8.90 -5.17 -8.17
CA VAL A 42 -8.21 -4.16 -8.98
C VAL A 42 -6.98 -4.78 -9.64
N ILE A 43 -6.22 -5.59 -8.91
CA ILE A 43 -5.08 -6.34 -9.43
C ILE A 43 -5.51 -7.24 -10.59
N PHE A 44 -6.59 -7.99 -10.42
CA PHE A 44 -7.10 -8.89 -11.46
C PHE A 44 -7.45 -8.15 -12.77
N GLU A 45 -8.05 -6.97 -12.68
CA GLU A 45 -8.35 -6.15 -13.85
C GLU A 45 -7.08 -5.52 -14.47
N LEU A 46 -6.09 -5.14 -13.65
CA LEU A 46 -4.81 -4.64 -14.13
C LEU A 46 -4.03 -5.71 -14.91
N GLU A 47 -4.01 -6.96 -14.42
CA GLU A 47 -3.32 -8.06 -15.11
C GLU A 47 -3.99 -8.46 -16.42
N ARG A 48 -5.31 -8.26 -16.54
CA ARG A 48 -6.06 -8.52 -17.78
C ARG A 48 -5.97 -7.39 -18.81
N THR A 49 -5.37 -6.26 -18.45
CA THR A 49 -5.31 -5.08 -19.31
C THR A 49 -3.98 -5.03 -20.06
N ASP A 50 -4.03 -5.19 -21.39
CA ASP A 50 -2.84 -5.17 -22.26
C ASP A 50 -2.37 -3.75 -22.65
N VAL A 51 -3.03 -2.71 -22.16
CA VAL A 51 -2.68 -1.31 -22.43
C VAL A 51 -2.02 -0.65 -21.22
N PRO A 52 -1.15 0.38 -21.40
CA PRO A 52 -0.59 1.11 -20.27
C PRO A 52 -1.68 1.76 -19.40
N VAL A 53 -1.63 1.49 -18.10
CA VAL A 53 -2.57 2.06 -17.11
C VAL A 53 -1.84 2.99 -16.15
N ILE A 54 -2.48 4.10 -15.79
CA ILE A 54 -2.02 5.01 -14.73
C ILE A 54 -2.98 4.88 -13.55
N VAL A 55 -2.45 4.52 -12.38
CA VAL A 55 -3.20 4.45 -11.13
C VAL A 55 -2.84 5.63 -10.24
N ILE A 56 -3.82 6.46 -9.90
CA ILE A 56 -3.67 7.57 -8.95
C ILE A 56 -4.46 7.21 -7.69
N ALA A 57 -3.76 7.03 -6.57
CA ALA A 57 -4.36 6.58 -5.32
C ALA A 57 -3.62 7.16 -4.09
N HIS A 58 -4.04 6.76 -2.90
CA HIS A 58 -3.41 7.14 -1.63
C HIS A 58 -2.26 6.19 -1.24
N GLN A 59 -1.39 6.64 -0.34
CA GLN A 59 -0.19 5.91 0.06
C GLN A 59 -0.43 4.45 0.47
N ALA A 60 -1.48 4.17 1.28
CA ALA A 60 -1.76 2.80 1.72
C ALA A 60 -2.10 1.87 0.55
N VAL A 61 -2.90 2.35 -0.41
CA VAL A 61 -3.30 1.59 -1.60
C VAL A 61 -2.11 1.39 -2.53
N ILE A 62 -1.31 2.44 -2.77
CA ILE A 62 -0.10 2.34 -3.59
C ILE A 62 0.89 1.34 -2.99
N ARG A 63 1.07 1.32 -1.67
CA ARG A 63 1.91 0.31 -0.99
C ARG A 63 1.43 -1.11 -1.27
N CYS A 64 0.13 -1.35 -1.21
CA CYS A 64 -0.43 -2.68 -1.43
C CYS A 64 -0.25 -3.11 -2.90
N LEU A 65 -0.53 -2.23 -3.85
CA LEU A 65 -0.31 -2.50 -5.28
C LEU A 65 1.19 -2.72 -5.59
N TYR A 66 2.05 -1.84 -5.09
CA TYR A 66 3.49 -1.97 -5.29
C TYR A 66 4.05 -3.23 -4.65
N GLY A 67 3.60 -3.56 -3.44
CA GLY A 67 3.98 -4.79 -2.74
C GLY A 67 3.61 -6.05 -3.52
N TYR A 68 2.43 -6.06 -4.15
CA TYR A 68 2.01 -7.15 -5.03
C TYR A 68 2.95 -7.30 -6.24
N PHE A 69 3.13 -6.24 -7.04
CA PHE A 69 3.94 -6.32 -8.27
C PHE A 69 5.44 -6.56 -8.01
N MET A 70 5.94 -6.24 -6.82
CA MET A 70 7.34 -6.44 -6.41
C MET A 70 7.54 -7.69 -5.55
N ASP A 71 6.55 -8.58 -5.49
CA ASP A 71 6.58 -9.85 -4.74
C ASP A 71 7.07 -9.68 -3.28
N GLN A 72 6.54 -8.65 -2.60
CA GLN A 72 6.91 -8.34 -1.22
C GLN A 72 6.02 -9.14 -0.24
N SER A 73 6.62 -9.60 0.86
CA SER A 73 5.88 -10.22 1.95
C SER A 73 4.83 -9.26 2.52
N ILE A 74 3.66 -9.79 2.89
CA ILE A 74 2.50 -9.03 3.35
C ILE A 74 2.85 -8.14 4.56
N GLU A 75 3.74 -8.62 5.44
CA GLU A 75 4.20 -7.91 6.63
C GLU A 75 5.01 -6.65 6.29
N MET A 76 5.66 -6.63 5.13
CA MET A 76 6.47 -5.49 4.67
C MET A 76 5.64 -4.43 3.97
N ILE A 77 4.50 -4.79 3.38
CA ILE A 77 3.62 -3.88 2.63
C ILE A 77 3.32 -2.58 3.38
N PRO A 78 2.91 -2.58 4.66
CA PRO A 78 2.60 -1.35 5.39
C PRO A 78 3.80 -0.42 5.58
N HIS A 79 5.02 -0.92 5.38
CA HIS A 79 6.29 -0.24 5.66
C HIS A 79 7.02 0.22 4.39
N ILE A 80 6.53 -0.16 3.20
CA ILE A 80 7.12 0.27 1.93
C ILE A 80 7.12 1.81 1.84
N SER A 81 8.27 2.36 1.46
CA SER A 81 8.42 3.80 1.24
C SER A 81 7.82 4.17 -0.12
N VAL A 82 6.83 5.07 -0.11
CA VAL A 82 6.22 5.62 -1.32
C VAL A 82 6.33 7.14 -1.23
N PRO A 83 7.31 7.75 -1.92
CA PRO A 83 7.52 9.19 -1.87
C PRO A 83 6.37 9.96 -2.54
N LEU A 84 6.13 11.18 -2.07
CA LEU A 84 5.21 12.11 -2.72
C LEU A 84 5.84 12.68 -4.00
N HIS A 85 4.99 13.13 -4.93
CA HIS A 85 5.39 13.74 -6.21
C HIS A 85 6.35 12.89 -7.04
N THR A 86 6.23 11.56 -6.94
CA THR A 86 7.05 10.61 -7.68
C THR A 86 6.14 9.67 -8.45
N VAL A 87 6.41 9.50 -9.74
CA VAL A 87 5.76 8.50 -10.57
C VAL A 87 6.59 7.24 -10.54
N ILE A 88 5.98 6.13 -10.12
CA ILE A 88 6.61 4.80 -10.11
C ILE A 88 6.10 4.06 -11.34
N LYS A 89 7.00 3.81 -12.30
CA LYS A 89 6.71 2.99 -13.47
C LYS A 89 7.09 1.54 -13.18
N ILE A 90 6.13 0.65 -13.36
CA ILE A 90 6.25 -0.80 -13.14
C ILE A 90 6.10 -1.48 -14.51
N LEU A 91 7.03 -2.37 -14.83
CA LEU A 91 6.98 -3.20 -16.04
C LEU A 91 7.09 -4.67 -15.61
N PRO A 92 5.98 -5.41 -15.53
CA PRO A 92 6.02 -6.83 -15.23
C PRO A 92 6.51 -7.63 -16.46
N HIS A 93 7.32 -8.64 -16.22
CA HIS A 93 7.80 -9.61 -17.22
C HIS A 93 7.85 -11.01 -16.64
N ALA A 94 8.07 -12.03 -17.48
CA ALA A 94 8.00 -13.44 -17.10
C ALA A 94 8.93 -13.86 -15.94
N TYR A 95 9.99 -13.10 -15.65
CA TYR A 95 10.99 -13.44 -14.63
C TYR A 95 11.10 -12.39 -13.51
N GLY A 96 10.16 -11.45 -13.43
CA GLY A 96 10.16 -10.41 -12.40
C GLY A 96 9.59 -9.09 -12.88
N THR A 97 9.88 -8.02 -12.18
CA THR A 97 9.28 -6.71 -12.41
C THR A 97 10.35 -5.61 -12.41
N ASP A 98 10.42 -4.83 -13.48
CA ASP A 98 11.31 -3.69 -13.56
C ASP A 98 10.61 -2.46 -13.00
N THR A 99 11.31 -1.73 -12.14
CA THR A 99 10.80 -0.48 -11.53
C THR A 99 11.71 0.70 -11.84
N SER A 100 11.10 1.82 -12.23
CA SER A 100 11.78 3.11 -12.35
C SER A 100 10.97 4.22 -11.68
N CYS A 101 11.65 5.09 -10.94
CA CYS A 101 11.04 6.21 -10.21
C CYS A 101 11.40 7.52 -10.90
N HIS A 102 10.38 8.33 -11.18
CA HIS A 102 10.50 9.63 -11.84
C HIS A 102 9.95 10.69 -10.90
N SER A 103 10.84 11.45 -10.27
CA SER A 103 10.46 12.58 -9.41
C SER A 103 10.07 13.78 -10.28
N VAL A 104 8.96 14.43 -9.94
CA VAL A 104 8.47 15.64 -10.60
C VAL A 104 8.91 16.89 -9.83
#